data_AF-A0A432LTC3-F1
#
_entry.id   AF-A0A432LTC3-F1
#
_cell.length_a   1.000
_cell.length_b   1.000
_cell.length_c   1.000
_cell.angle_alpha   90.00
_cell.angle_beta   90.00
_cell.angle_gamma   90.00
#
_symmetry.space_group_name_H-M   'P 1'
#
loop_
_entity.id
_entity.type
_entity.pdbx_description
1 polymer ?
#
loop_
_entity_poly.entity_id
_entity_poly.type
_entity_poly.pdbx_seq_one_letter_code
_entity_poly.pdbx_strand_id
1 'polypeptide(L)'
;MRKWLLLHASLIAGAATASPCAGIDRTLTDAQKHAWAPVIAAQLHVANVDVLQVFRDGDWRVIYVDTHVSDNGFLFYRNDPLHGTYVTTWAGAAMKDEEASIGQWVQKNVPDIPARLTKCFAWHVTQDRDS
;
A
#
# COMPACT_ATOMS: atom_id res chain seq x y z
N MET A 1 26.20 -7.99 -60.45
CA MET A 1 25.24 -7.18 -59.68
C MET A 1 24.84 -7.97 -58.43
N ARG A 2 25.26 -7.58 -57.23
CA ARG A 2 24.93 -8.28 -55.97
C ARG A 2 23.83 -7.50 -55.24
N LYS A 3 22.62 -8.07 -55.17
CA LYS A 3 21.52 -7.56 -54.33
C LYS A 3 21.81 -7.92 -52.89
N TRP A 4 21.93 -6.93 -52.02
CA TRP A 4 21.93 -7.12 -50.57
C TRP A 4 20.49 -7.15 -50.08
N LEU A 5 20.06 -8.28 -49.50
CA LEU A 5 18.85 -8.35 -48.68
C LEU A 5 19.16 -7.75 -47.31
N LEU A 6 18.55 -6.61 -46.99
CA LEU A 6 18.57 -6.05 -45.64
C LEU A 6 17.49 -6.75 -44.81
N LEU A 7 17.90 -7.71 -43.98
CA LEU A 7 17.06 -8.22 -42.89
C LEU A 7 16.86 -7.09 -41.87
N HIS A 8 15.62 -6.61 -41.76
CA HIS A 8 15.21 -5.68 -40.72
C HIS A 8 14.90 -6.49 -39.46
N ALA A 9 15.83 -6.52 -38.51
CA ALA A 9 15.58 -7.02 -37.17
C ALA A 9 14.81 -5.97 -36.37
N SER A 10 13.48 -6.11 -36.30
CA SER A 10 12.65 -5.29 -35.41
C SER A 10 12.87 -5.73 -33.96
N LEU A 11 13.63 -4.95 -33.20
CA LEU A 11 13.73 -5.04 -31.75
C LEU A 11 12.40 -4.56 -31.14
N ILE A 12 11.59 -5.49 -30.65
CA ILE A 12 10.41 -5.17 -29.83
C ILE A 12 10.94 -4.87 -28.43
N ALA A 13 11.05 -3.58 -28.08
CA ALA A 13 11.32 -3.18 -26.70
C ALA A 13 10.08 -3.50 -25.85
N GLY A 14 10.16 -4.53 -25.00
CA GLY A 14 9.13 -4.83 -24.02
C GLY A 14 9.08 -3.72 -22.96
N ALA A 15 7.99 -2.95 -22.93
CA ALA A 15 7.73 -2.03 -21.83
C ALA A 15 7.43 -2.85 -20.58
N ALA A 16 8.32 -2.82 -19.59
CA ALA A 16 8.02 -3.33 -18.26
C ALA A 16 6.88 -2.48 -17.68
N THR A 17 5.73 -3.08 -17.42
CA THR A 17 4.62 -2.42 -16.73
C THR A 17 5.08 -2.10 -15.31
N ALA A 18 5.21 -0.82 -14.98
CA ALA A 18 5.54 -0.39 -13.63
C ALA A 18 4.54 -0.95 -12.63
N SER A 19 5.02 -1.39 -11.46
CA SER A 19 4.16 -1.85 -10.36
C SER A 19 3.11 -0.78 -10.02
N PRO A 20 1.88 -1.16 -9.63
CA PRO A 20 0.88 -0.22 -9.11
C PRO A 20 1.37 0.61 -7.92
N CYS A 21 2.42 0.16 -7.22
CA CYS A 21 3.06 0.87 -6.13
C CYS A 21 4.28 1.72 -6.55
N ALA A 22 4.54 1.90 -7.86
CA ALA A 22 5.63 2.74 -8.32
C ALA A 22 5.47 4.19 -7.80
N GLY A 23 6.50 4.69 -7.11
CA GLY A 23 6.51 6.03 -6.51
C GLY A 23 5.80 6.14 -5.16
N ILE A 24 5.24 5.06 -4.62
CA ILE A 24 4.73 5.01 -3.24
C ILE A 24 5.91 4.83 -2.29
N ASP A 25 6.02 5.71 -1.30
CA ASP A 25 7.10 5.62 -0.31
C ASP A 25 6.76 4.55 0.73
N ARG A 26 7.57 3.48 0.76
CA ARG A 26 7.44 2.35 1.70
C ARG A 26 8.49 2.34 2.82
N THR A 27 9.31 3.39 2.95
CA THR A 27 10.37 3.44 3.96
C THR A 27 9.78 3.50 5.38
N LEU A 28 10.19 2.61 6.27
CA LEU A 28 9.73 2.63 7.66
C LEU A 28 10.95 2.45 8.56
N THR A 29 11.28 3.50 9.32
CA THR A 29 12.42 3.47 10.25
C THR A 29 11.99 2.93 11.61
N ASP A 30 12.93 2.36 12.37
CA ASP A 30 12.64 1.88 13.72
C ASP A 30 12.23 3.01 14.67
N ALA A 31 12.77 4.21 14.48
CA ALA A 31 12.33 5.40 15.22
C ALA A 31 10.85 5.72 14.98
N GLN A 32 10.37 5.60 13.73
CA GLN A 32 8.95 5.76 13.41
C GLN A 32 8.09 4.66 14.03
N LYS A 33 8.53 3.39 13.96
CA LYS A 33 7.83 2.27 14.60
C LYS A 33 7.64 2.52 16.09
N HIS A 34 8.72 2.88 16.79
CA HIS A 34 8.69 3.17 18.22
C HIS A 34 7.82 4.38 18.58
N ALA A 35 7.84 5.44 17.76
CA ALA A 35 7.02 6.62 18.01
C ALA A 35 5.54 6.36 17.76
N TRP A 36 5.19 5.64 16.69
CA TRP A 36 3.80 5.42 16.28
C TRP A 36 3.10 4.34 17.08
N ALA A 37 3.79 3.26 17.46
CA ALA A 37 3.18 2.11 18.14
C ALA A 37 2.31 2.48 19.37
N PRO A 38 2.79 3.24 20.38
CA PRO A 38 1.96 3.55 21.55
C PRO A 38 0.74 4.41 21.19
N VAL A 39 0.88 5.31 20.20
CA VAL A 39 -0.22 6.17 19.77
C VAL A 39 -1.28 5.36 19.02
N ILE A 40 -0.86 4.46 18.12
CA ILE A 40 -1.78 3.57 17.39
C ILE A 40 -2.47 2.60 18.35
N ALA A 41 -1.74 2.01 19.30
CA ALA A 41 -2.31 1.12 20.31
C ALA A 41 -3.40 1.82 21.13
N ALA A 42 -3.16 3.08 21.53
CA ALA A 42 -4.16 3.88 22.22
C ALA A 42 -5.41 4.17 21.37
N GLN A 43 -5.23 4.49 20.08
CA GLN A 43 -6.35 4.72 19.15
C GLN A 43 -7.19 3.45 18.92
N LEU A 44 -6.55 2.28 18.90
CA LEU A 44 -7.21 0.99 18.73
C LEU A 44 -7.73 0.37 20.05
N HIS A 45 -7.45 1.00 21.19
CA HIS A 45 -7.76 0.47 22.53
C HIS A 45 -7.18 -0.93 22.80
N VAL A 46 -5.94 -1.18 22.35
CA VAL A 46 -5.20 -2.43 22.59
C VAL A 46 -3.95 -2.17 23.43
N ALA A 47 -3.39 -3.24 24.00
CA ALA A 47 -2.24 -3.14 24.90
C ALA A 47 -0.96 -2.67 24.17
N ASN A 48 -0.71 -3.21 22.98
CA ASN A 48 0.44 -2.87 22.15
C ASN A 48 0.13 -3.20 20.68
N VAL A 49 0.94 -2.62 19.79
CA VAL A 49 0.94 -2.96 18.36
C VAL A 49 2.37 -3.01 17.85
N ASP A 50 2.60 -3.85 16.84
CA ASP A 50 3.79 -3.77 16.00
C ASP A 50 3.46 -3.02 14.71
N VAL A 51 4.29 -2.05 14.34
CA VAL A 51 4.16 -1.33 13.06
C VAL A 51 5.01 -2.02 12.02
N LEU A 52 4.36 -2.64 11.05
CA LEU A 52 4.98 -3.58 10.13
C LEU A 52 5.40 -2.91 8.82
N GLN A 53 4.48 -2.16 8.20
CA GLN A 53 4.70 -1.52 6.89
C GLN A 53 3.99 -0.17 6.82
N VAL A 54 4.44 0.65 5.86
CA VAL A 54 3.81 1.92 5.53
C VAL A 54 3.74 2.10 4.02
N PHE A 55 2.69 2.74 3.53
CA PHE A 55 2.53 3.18 2.15
C PHE A 55 2.19 4.66 2.18
N ARG A 56 3.11 5.53 1.76
CA ARG A 56 2.96 6.98 1.86
C ARG A 56 2.81 7.63 0.51
N ASP A 57 1.89 8.58 0.47
CA ASP A 57 1.64 9.36 -0.72
C ASP A 57 1.11 10.77 -0.44
N GLY A 58 1.99 11.76 -0.55
CA GLY A 58 1.72 13.10 0.01
C GLY A 58 1.49 13.00 1.52
N ASP A 59 0.40 13.59 2.00
CA ASP A 59 0.05 13.53 3.44
C ASP A 59 -0.55 12.17 3.84
N TRP A 60 -1.08 11.41 2.88
CA TRP A 60 -1.75 10.14 3.16
C TRP A 60 -0.76 9.03 3.48
N ARG A 61 -1.19 8.15 4.38
CA ARG A 61 -0.49 6.90 4.69
C ARG A 61 -1.45 5.77 4.98
N VAL A 62 -1.09 4.58 4.51
CA VAL A 62 -1.67 3.32 4.96
C VAL A 62 -0.62 2.62 5.82
N ILE A 63 -0.97 2.26 7.06
CA ILE A 63 -0.05 1.66 8.02
C ILE A 63 -0.55 0.27 8.35
N TYR A 64 0.29 -0.73 8.12
CA TYR A 64 0.00 -2.12 8.47
C TYR A 64 0.50 -2.42 9.87
N VAL A 65 -0.36 -2.97 10.73
CA VAL A 65 -0.03 -3.28 12.12
C VAL A 65 -0.48 -4.68 12.53
N ASP A 66 0.26 -5.28 13.44
CA ASP A 66 -0.18 -6.42 14.25
C ASP A 66 -0.62 -5.89 15.62
N THR A 67 -1.81 -6.29 16.07
CA THR A 67 -2.34 -5.93 17.40
C THR A 67 -2.17 -7.03 18.44
N HIS A 68 -1.76 -8.23 18.01
CA HIS A 68 -1.68 -9.48 18.77
C HIS A 68 -3.01 -9.95 19.37
N VAL A 69 -4.13 -9.38 18.92
CA VAL A 69 -5.48 -9.71 19.40
C VAL A 69 -6.38 -10.20 18.26
N SER A 70 -6.21 -9.64 17.07
CA SER A 70 -6.98 -9.98 15.86
C SER A 70 -6.07 -10.07 14.64
N ASP A 71 -6.67 -10.38 13.49
CA ASP A 71 -6.01 -10.20 12.19
C ASP A 71 -5.32 -8.84 12.09
N ASN A 72 -4.15 -8.84 11.47
CA ASN A 72 -3.39 -7.62 11.23
C ASN A 72 -4.21 -6.62 10.39
N GLY A 73 -4.13 -5.36 10.78
CA GLY A 73 -4.96 -4.29 10.23
C GLY A 73 -4.16 -3.27 9.43
N PHE A 74 -4.76 -2.77 8.36
CA PHE A 74 -4.30 -1.60 7.61
C PHE A 74 -5.11 -0.38 8.04
N LEU A 75 -4.46 0.55 8.73
CA LEU A 75 -5.03 1.81 9.14
C LEU A 75 -4.78 2.89 8.08
N PHE A 76 -5.83 3.61 7.70
CA PHE A 76 -5.73 4.70 6.73
C PHE A 76 -5.69 6.03 7.47
N TYR A 77 -4.61 6.81 7.32
CA TYR A 77 -4.52 8.15 7.88
C TYR A 77 -4.32 9.21 6.80
N ARG A 78 -4.96 10.37 6.97
CA ARG A 78 -4.67 11.57 6.19
C ARG A 78 -3.38 12.27 6.63
N ASN A 79 -2.97 12.11 7.89
CA ASN A 79 -1.80 12.72 8.50
C ASN A 79 -0.98 11.68 9.26
N ASP A 80 0.13 12.09 9.86
CA ASP A 80 0.95 11.21 10.68
C ASP A 80 0.18 10.72 11.91
N PRO A 81 0.38 9.48 12.40
CA PRO A 81 -0.32 8.99 13.59
C PRO A 81 -0.10 9.87 14.82
N LEU A 82 1.02 10.60 14.91
CA LEU A 82 1.27 11.55 16.00
C LEU A 82 0.42 12.82 15.91
N HIS A 83 -0.18 13.10 14.74
CA HIS A 83 -0.88 14.34 14.44
C HIS A 83 -2.32 14.12 13.97
N GLY A 84 -2.86 12.90 14.12
CA GLY A 84 -4.21 12.60 13.70
C GLY A 84 -4.66 11.18 14.03
N THR A 85 -5.96 10.95 13.86
CA THR A 85 -6.57 9.63 13.99
C THR A 85 -6.69 8.95 12.64
N TYR A 86 -6.74 7.63 12.63
CA TYR A 86 -7.07 6.90 11.42
C TYR A 86 -8.52 7.22 10.99
N VAL A 87 -8.74 7.24 9.67
CA VAL A 87 -10.04 7.44 9.03
C VAL A 87 -10.85 6.15 9.09
N THR A 88 -10.22 5.04 8.76
CA THR A 88 -10.82 3.70 8.77
C THR A 88 -9.74 2.62 8.82
N THR A 89 -10.17 1.38 9.01
CA THR A 89 -9.33 0.18 9.04
C THR A 89 -9.83 -0.84 8.03
N TRP A 90 -8.90 -1.51 7.35
CA TRP A 90 -9.18 -2.71 6.56
C TRP A 90 -8.37 -3.88 7.11
N ALA A 91 -8.97 -5.06 7.23
CA ALA A 91 -8.31 -6.26 7.73
C ALA A 91 -8.88 -7.49 7.04
N GLY A 92 -8.16 -8.61 7.16
CA GLY A 92 -8.55 -9.90 6.63
C GLY A 92 -7.69 -10.36 5.45
N ALA A 93 -8.11 -11.47 4.84
CA ALA A 93 -7.52 -11.99 3.63
C ALA A 93 -8.22 -11.40 2.39
N ALA A 94 -7.48 -11.31 1.29
CA ALA A 94 -8.03 -10.95 -0.01
C ALA A 94 -7.51 -11.89 -1.09
N MET A 95 -8.39 -12.24 -2.02
CA MET A 95 -8.11 -13.01 -3.21
C MET A 95 -7.73 -12.11 -4.39
N LYS A 96 -7.04 -12.67 -5.37
CA LYS A 96 -6.53 -11.93 -6.53
C LYS A 96 -7.63 -11.22 -7.34
N ASP A 97 -8.82 -11.80 -7.41
CA ASP A 97 -9.97 -11.26 -8.12
C ASP A 97 -10.72 -10.16 -7.35
N GLU A 98 -10.33 -9.89 -6.10
CA GLU A 98 -10.92 -8.84 -5.26
C GLU A 98 -10.22 -7.48 -5.39
N GLU A 99 -9.18 -7.35 -6.21
CA GLU A 99 -8.40 -6.10 -6.33
C GLU A 99 -9.31 -4.91 -6.68
N ALA A 100 -10.21 -5.09 -7.66
CA ALA A 100 -11.12 -4.03 -8.09
C ALA A 100 -12.14 -3.64 -7.01
N SER A 101 -12.71 -4.62 -6.30
CA SER A 101 -13.70 -4.36 -5.25
C SER A 101 -13.06 -3.71 -4.02
N ILE A 102 -11.84 -4.10 -3.66
CA ILE A 102 -11.07 -3.46 -2.59
C ILE A 102 -10.71 -2.02 -2.96
N GLY A 103 -10.29 -1.76 -4.21
CA GLY A 103 -10.06 -0.40 -4.70
C GLY A 103 -11.31 0.48 -4.58
N GLN A 104 -12.47 -0.04 -4.95
CA GLN A 104 -13.76 0.66 -4.80
C GLN A 104 -14.12 0.89 -3.33
N TRP A 105 -13.87 -0.10 -2.46
CA TRP A 105 -14.07 0.05 -1.03
C TRP A 105 -13.21 1.17 -0.45
N VAL A 106 -11.93 1.26 -0.83
CA VAL A 106 -11.04 2.35 -0.38
C VAL A 106 -11.56 3.70 -0.84
N GLN A 107 -11.93 3.85 -2.11
CA GLN A 107 -12.46 5.12 -2.63
C GLN A 107 -13.75 5.54 -1.92
N LYS A 108 -14.60 4.58 -1.55
CA LYS A 108 -15.85 4.84 -0.84
C LYS A 108 -15.62 5.24 0.63
N ASN A 109 -14.67 4.60 1.32
CA ASN A 109 -14.49 4.75 2.77
C ASN A 109 -13.36 5.70 3.16
N VAL A 110 -12.52 6.11 2.21
CA VAL A 110 -11.37 7.00 2.45
C VAL A 110 -11.41 8.18 1.48
N PRO A 111 -12.28 9.18 1.71
CA PRO A 111 -12.43 10.32 0.80
C PRO A 111 -11.12 11.08 0.59
N ASP A 112 -10.87 11.47 -0.65
CA ASP A 112 -9.69 12.21 -1.13
C ASP A 112 -8.34 11.47 -1.02
N ILE A 113 -8.34 10.17 -0.74
CA ILE A 113 -7.10 9.38 -0.84
C ILE A 113 -6.59 9.42 -2.30
N PRO A 114 -5.27 9.59 -2.52
CA PRO A 114 -4.71 9.59 -3.86
C PRO A 114 -5.01 8.28 -4.59
N ALA A 115 -5.48 8.38 -5.83
CA ALA A 115 -5.82 7.22 -6.64
C ALA A 115 -4.66 6.22 -6.81
N ARG A 116 -3.40 6.70 -6.80
CA ARG A 116 -2.22 5.83 -6.86
C ARG A 116 -2.04 5.02 -5.58
N LEU A 117 -2.27 5.62 -4.41
CA LEU A 117 -2.22 4.93 -3.13
C LEU A 117 -3.35 3.90 -3.02
N THR A 118 -4.56 4.21 -3.52
CA THR A 118 -5.66 3.23 -3.60
C THR A 118 -5.28 2.01 -4.45
N LYS A 119 -4.73 2.24 -5.65
CA LYS A 119 -4.32 1.16 -6.55
C LYS A 119 -3.20 0.32 -5.95
N CYS A 120 -2.20 0.97 -5.36
CA CYS A 120 -1.10 0.28 -4.68
C CYS A 120 -1.61 -0.59 -3.53
N PHE A 121 -2.47 -0.05 -2.66
CA PHE A 121 -3.03 -0.81 -1.54
C PHE A 121 -3.82 -2.03 -2.02
N ALA A 122 -4.75 -1.84 -2.97
CA ALA A 122 -5.59 -2.91 -3.47
C ALA A 122 -4.77 -4.04 -4.12
N TRP A 123 -3.79 -3.67 -4.94
CA TRP A 123 -2.84 -4.63 -5.52
C TRP A 123 -2.00 -5.33 -4.45
N HIS A 124 -1.50 -4.58 -3.46
CA HIS A 124 -0.67 -5.15 -2.40
C HIS A 124 -1.40 -6.24 -1.62
N VAL A 125 -2.61 -5.96 -1.14
CA VAL A 125 -3.34 -6.93 -0.29
C VAL A 125 -3.83 -8.17 -1.06
N THR A 126 -3.88 -8.12 -2.39
CA THR A 126 -4.37 -9.22 -3.24
C THR A 126 -3.27 -10.00 -3.95
N GLN A 127 -2.13 -9.37 -4.24
CA GLN A 127 -1.09 -9.94 -5.12
C GLN A 127 0.30 -9.99 -4.47
N ASP A 128 0.61 -9.10 -3.53
CA ASP A 128 1.98 -8.81 -3.09
C ASP A 128 2.08 -8.70 -1.56
N ARG A 129 1.19 -9.38 -0.84
CA ARG A 129 1.00 -9.21 0.60
C ARG A 129 2.23 -9.60 1.43
N ASP A 130 3.06 -10.49 0.89
CA ASP A 130 4.22 -11.07 1.59
C ASP A 130 5.56 -10.40 1.21
N SER A 131 5.51 -9.18 0.63
CA SER A 131 6.67 -8.44 0.11
C SER A 131 7.28 -7.39 1.04
#